data_AF-A0A3N0GHC9-F1
#
_entry.id   AF-A0A3N0GHC9-F1
#
_cell.length_a   1.000
_cell.length_b   1.000
_cell.length_c   1.000
_cell.angle_alpha   90.00
_cell.angle_beta   90.00
_cell.angle_gamma   90.00
#
_symmetry.space_group_name_H-M   'P 1'
#
loop_
_entity.id
_entity.type
_entity.pdbx_description
1 polymer ?
#
loop_
_entity_poly.entity_id
_entity_poly.type
_entity_poly.pdbx_seq_one_letter_code
_entity_poly.pdbx_strand_id
1 'polypeptide(L)'
;MLYSTAPDDLRRRPLIVVGITFGLLLISVVAYVVLIQRSPVARSSQPDVGHRTGPRPEAGATPLNQIAPLPDISDPETFARQVAQEIFEWDTATLITRTDHVEQLVTVGDPTGESTPGLVSDLDNYLPTPDAWKELAKYETRQWLSVEAVTTPTKWPEAEAEAGDSLLPGTTAFTIDGVRHRAGVWEDAPVSSEHDVSFTVFVVCGPSYPECHLLRLSLPDQPLE
;
A
#
# COMPACT_ATOMS: atom_id res chain seq x y z
N MET A 1 -24.11 -63.14 -16.30
CA MET A 1 -22.90 -62.35 -16.67
C MET A 1 -23.25 -61.42 -17.82
N LEU A 2 -22.62 -60.24 -17.80
CA LEU A 2 -22.60 -59.14 -18.78
C LEU A 2 -23.70 -58.08 -18.67
N TYR A 3 -23.28 -56.98 -18.04
CA TYR A 3 -23.91 -55.67 -17.96
C TYR A 3 -23.34 -54.78 -19.08
N SER A 4 -24.25 -54.02 -19.71
CA SER A 4 -24.12 -52.71 -20.39
C SER A 4 -22.92 -52.36 -21.29
N THR A 5 -23.21 -51.94 -22.52
CA THR A 5 -22.40 -50.96 -23.27
C THR A 5 -23.29 -49.99 -24.04
N ALA A 6 -23.23 -48.70 -23.68
CA ALA A 6 -23.57 -47.53 -24.49
C ALA A 6 -23.00 -46.28 -23.78
N PRO A 7 -22.71 -45.16 -24.48
CA PRO A 7 -21.53 -44.93 -25.32
C PRO A 7 -20.67 -43.73 -24.82
N ASP A 8 -19.35 -43.78 -25.04
CA ASP A 8 -18.37 -42.80 -24.54
C ASP A 8 -18.29 -41.45 -25.31
N ASP A 9 -19.18 -41.17 -26.25
CA ASP A 9 -18.94 -40.11 -27.25
C ASP A 9 -19.52 -38.71 -26.94
N LEU A 10 -20.23 -38.53 -25.82
CA LEU A 10 -20.85 -37.23 -25.48
C LEU A 10 -20.07 -36.40 -24.45
N ARG A 11 -19.01 -36.94 -23.85
CA ARG A 11 -18.28 -36.25 -22.76
C ARG A 11 -17.11 -35.38 -23.22
N ARG A 12 -16.69 -35.49 -24.49
CA ARG A 12 -15.57 -34.69 -25.05
C ARG A 12 -15.99 -33.41 -25.77
N ARG A 13 -17.27 -33.27 -26.14
CA ARG A 13 -17.78 -32.07 -26.84
C ARG A 13 -17.91 -30.80 -25.97
N PRO A 14 -18.22 -30.83 -24.65
CA PRO A 14 -18.34 -29.57 -23.90
C PRO A 14 -16.98 -28.93 -23.58
N LEU A 15 -15.87 -29.69 -23.60
CA LEU A 15 -14.53 -29.16 -23.28
C LEU A 15 -13.91 -28.33 -24.42
N ILE A 16 -14.23 -28.65 -25.68
CA ILE A 16 -13.68 -27.93 -26.84
C ILE A 16 -14.35 -26.57 -27.02
N VAL A 17 -15.65 -26.46 -26.71
CA VAL A 17 -16.40 -25.20 -26.85
C VAL A 17 -15.99 -24.16 -25.80
N VAL A 18 -15.68 -24.60 -24.57
CA VAL A 18 -15.20 -23.72 -23.48
C VAL A 18 -13.78 -23.18 -23.75
N GLY A 19 -12.92 -23.96 -24.41
CA GLY A 19 -11.58 -23.50 -24.77
C GLY A 19 -11.57 -22.40 -25.83
N ILE A 20 -12.50 -22.46 -26.79
CA ILE A 20 -12.59 -21.47 -27.88
C ILE A 20 -13.14 -20.14 -27.39
N THR A 21 -14.12 -20.15 -26.48
CA THR A 21 -14.66 -18.91 -25.89
C THR A 21 -13.63 -18.21 -25.00
N PHE A 22 -12.85 -18.95 -24.22
CA PHE A 22 -11.79 -18.36 -23.39
C PHE A 22 -10.66 -17.76 -24.23
N GLY A 23 -10.26 -18.43 -25.33
CA GLY A 23 -9.26 -17.92 -26.26
C GLY A 23 -9.67 -16.61 -26.95
N LEU A 24 -10.93 -16.50 -27.39
CA LEU A 24 -11.43 -15.26 -28.01
C LEU A 24 -11.54 -14.09 -27.02
N LEU A 25 -11.86 -14.39 -25.74
CA LEU A 25 -11.91 -13.40 -24.67
C LEU A 25 -10.50 -12.87 -24.33
N LEU A 26 -9.49 -13.75 -24.29
CA LEU A 26 -8.11 -13.32 -24.06
C LEU A 26 -7.55 -12.47 -25.22
N ILE A 27 -7.85 -12.83 -26.48
CA ILE A 27 -7.40 -12.06 -27.64
C ILE A 27 -8.03 -10.65 -27.66
N SER A 28 -9.29 -10.52 -27.25
CA SER A 28 -9.98 -9.23 -27.20
C SER A 28 -9.46 -8.32 -26.08
N VAL A 29 -9.11 -8.87 -24.90
CA VAL A 29 -8.47 -8.10 -23.82
C VAL A 29 -7.09 -7.60 -24.24
N VAL A 30 -6.27 -8.44 -24.87
CA VAL A 30 -4.93 -8.04 -25.35
C VAL A 30 -5.03 -6.97 -26.43
N ALA A 31 -5.97 -7.11 -27.38
CA ALA A 31 -6.19 -6.10 -28.42
C ALA A 31 -6.64 -4.75 -27.83
N TYR A 32 -7.48 -4.78 -26.79
CA TYR A 32 -7.95 -3.58 -26.11
C TYR A 32 -6.82 -2.84 -25.36
N VAL A 33 -5.94 -3.57 -24.65
CA VAL A 33 -4.77 -2.98 -23.97
C VAL A 33 -3.79 -2.35 -24.95
N VAL A 34 -3.52 -3.01 -26.09
CA VAL A 34 -2.61 -2.49 -27.12
C VAL A 34 -3.17 -1.25 -27.82
N LEU A 35 -4.50 -1.12 -27.95
CA LEU A 35 -5.14 0.05 -28.55
C LEU A 35 -5.11 1.27 -27.61
N ILE A 36 -5.22 1.07 -26.29
CA ILE A 36 -5.15 2.17 -25.30
C ILE A 36 -3.71 2.70 -25.17
N GLN A 37 -2.70 1.82 -25.26
CA GLN A 37 -1.28 2.21 -25.23
C GLN A 37 -0.80 2.99 -26.46
N ARG A 38 -1.62 3.15 -27.51
CA ARG A 38 -1.27 3.88 -28.74
C ARG A 38 -1.83 5.31 -28.81
N SER A 39 -2.14 5.94 -27.67
CA SER A 39 -2.40 7.38 -27.65
C SER A 39 -1.06 8.14 -27.72
N PRO A 40 -0.88 9.08 -28.68
CA PRO A 40 0.40 9.74 -28.88
C PRO A 40 0.63 10.80 -27.80
N VAL A 41 1.62 10.59 -26.93
CA VAL A 41 2.12 11.64 -26.04
C VAL A 41 2.80 12.72 -26.89
N ALA A 42 2.29 13.93 -26.79
CA ALA A 42 2.88 15.13 -27.37
C ALA A 42 4.28 15.36 -26.78
N ARG A 43 5.28 15.49 -27.65
CA ARG A 43 6.64 15.89 -27.28
C ARG A 43 6.62 17.34 -26.78
N SER A 44 6.92 17.55 -25.50
CA SER A 44 7.33 18.85 -24.97
C SER A 44 8.86 18.91 -24.91
N SER A 45 9.40 20.00 -25.44
CA SER A 45 10.82 20.28 -25.59
C SER A 45 11.49 20.63 -24.26
N GLN A 46 12.64 20.02 -23.98
CA GLN A 46 13.47 20.32 -22.81
C GLN A 46 14.53 21.38 -23.15
N PRO A 47 14.71 22.45 -22.37
CA PRO A 47 15.88 23.32 -22.48
C PRO A 47 17.09 22.72 -21.76
N ASP A 48 18.25 22.90 -22.38
CA ASP A 48 19.57 22.52 -21.90
C ASP A 48 20.00 23.38 -20.70
N VAL A 49 20.32 22.76 -19.56
CA VAL A 49 20.92 23.44 -18.39
C VAL A 49 22.05 22.59 -17.81
N GLY A 50 23.26 22.89 -18.27
CA GLY A 50 24.43 23.18 -17.42
C GLY A 50 24.81 22.19 -16.33
N HIS A 51 25.78 21.33 -16.64
CA HIS A 51 26.59 20.57 -15.68
C HIS A 51 27.17 21.50 -14.58
N ARG A 52 26.75 21.28 -13.32
CA ARG A 52 27.47 21.74 -12.13
C ARG A 52 27.76 20.54 -11.23
N THR A 53 29.00 20.06 -11.28
CA THR A 53 29.58 19.16 -10.28
C THR A 53 29.84 19.95 -9.00
N GLY A 54 28.94 19.81 -8.02
CA GLY A 54 29.18 20.19 -6.62
C GLY A 54 29.53 18.95 -5.78
N PRO A 55 30.33 19.09 -4.71
CA PRO A 55 30.69 17.95 -3.87
C PRO A 55 29.43 17.46 -3.13
N ARG A 56 29.15 16.16 -3.25
CA ARG A 56 28.05 15.48 -2.56
C ARG A 56 28.38 15.48 -1.06
N PRO A 57 27.50 16.01 -0.18
CA PRO A 57 27.61 15.74 1.24
C PRO A 57 27.43 14.23 1.44
N GLU A 58 28.40 13.58 2.08
CA GLU A 58 28.22 12.24 2.64
C GLU A 58 27.14 12.33 3.72
N ALA A 59 25.88 12.19 3.30
CA ALA A 59 24.81 11.85 4.22
C ALA A 59 25.19 10.50 4.83
N GLY A 60 25.38 10.48 6.15
CA GLY A 60 25.68 9.26 6.89
C GLY A 60 24.69 8.18 6.47
N ALA A 61 25.21 7.10 5.89
CA ALA A 61 24.39 5.97 5.52
C ALA A 61 23.79 5.41 6.82
N THR A 62 22.48 5.56 6.99
CA THR A 62 21.74 4.77 7.99
C THR A 62 22.13 3.32 7.76
N PRO A 63 22.63 2.61 8.79
CA PRO A 63 23.04 1.23 8.59
C PRO A 63 21.82 0.42 8.11
N LEU A 64 22.05 -0.52 7.18
CA LEU A 64 21.00 -1.30 6.46
C LEU A 64 20.09 -2.17 7.36
N ASN A 65 20.20 -1.99 8.69
CA ASN A 65 19.54 -2.74 9.73
C ASN A 65 18.74 -1.85 10.69
N GLN A 66 18.55 -0.56 10.39
CA GLN A 66 17.79 0.35 11.24
C GLN A 66 16.82 1.17 10.39
N ILE A 67 15.57 1.23 10.86
CA ILE A 67 14.60 2.17 10.32
C ILE A 67 14.80 3.52 11.03
N ALA A 68 14.81 4.61 10.26
CA ALA A 68 14.88 5.93 10.85
C ALA A 68 13.62 6.17 11.71
N PRO A 69 13.76 6.73 12.93
CA PRO A 69 12.60 7.13 13.71
C PRO A 69 11.76 8.15 12.93
N LEU A 70 10.44 8.00 13.02
CA LEU A 70 9.51 9.00 12.55
C LEU A 70 9.73 10.30 13.32
N PRO A 71 9.80 11.46 12.65
CA PRO A 71 9.96 12.74 13.34
C PRO A 71 8.68 13.11 14.10
N ASP A 72 8.86 13.90 15.15
CA ASP A 72 7.77 14.55 15.87
C ASP A 72 7.06 15.56 14.96
N ILE A 73 5.78 15.31 14.66
CA ILE A 73 4.97 16.16 13.77
C ILE A 73 3.70 16.56 14.51
N SER A 74 3.43 17.87 14.59
CA SER A 74 2.23 18.42 15.21
C SER A 74 1.10 18.75 14.21
N ASP A 75 1.41 18.79 12.92
CA ASP A 75 0.43 19.01 11.86
C ASP A 75 -0.26 17.69 11.48
N PRO A 76 -1.58 17.57 11.66
CA PRO A 76 -2.28 16.29 11.55
C PRO A 76 -2.28 15.72 10.12
N GLU A 77 -2.38 16.56 9.09
CA GLU A 77 -2.35 16.12 7.69
C GLU A 77 -0.96 15.63 7.29
N THR A 78 0.09 16.38 7.67
CA THR A 78 1.49 16.01 7.44
C THR A 78 1.83 14.69 8.15
N PHE A 79 1.38 14.51 9.39
CA PHE A 79 1.59 13.27 10.14
C PHE A 79 0.89 12.09 9.47
N ALA A 80 -0.38 12.24 9.08
CA ALA A 80 -1.14 11.19 8.40
C ALA A 80 -0.48 10.77 7.07
N ARG A 81 0.02 11.74 6.28
CA ARG A 81 0.78 11.49 5.06
C ARG A 81 2.05 10.69 5.32
N GLN A 82 2.83 11.08 6.34
CA GLN A 82 4.07 10.39 6.67
C GLN A 82 3.79 8.95 7.11
N VAL A 83 2.83 8.75 8.01
CA VAL A 83 2.41 7.40 8.45
C VAL A 83 1.98 6.55 7.26
N ALA A 84 1.18 7.10 6.35
CA ALA A 84 0.75 6.39 5.15
C ALA A 84 1.94 5.94 4.28
N GLN A 85 2.98 6.76 4.14
CA GLN A 85 4.18 6.39 3.40
C GLN A 85 4.94 5.26 4.12
N GLU A 86 5.19 5.39 5.43
CA GLU A 86 5.93 4.39 6.21
C GLU A 86 5.24 3.02 6.27
N ILE A 87 3.90 2.97 6.28
CA ILE A 87 3.14 1.69 6.23
C ILE A 87 3.51 0.88 4.98
N PHE A 88 3.76 1.57 3.86
CA PHE A 88 4.00 0.94 2.57
C PHE A 88 5.48 0.89 2.18
N GLU A 89 6.36 1.65 2.83
CA GLU A 89 7.80 1.72 2.57
C GLU A 89 8.52 0.55 3.26
N TRP A 90 8.73 -0.52 2.52
CA TRP A 90 9.52 -1.65 2.99
C TRP A 90 10.27 -2.33 1.86
N ASP A 91 11.37 -3.00 2.23
CA ASP A 91 12.26 -3.67 1.29
C ASP A 91 12.78 -4.98 1.90
N THR A 92 12.35 -6.10 1.32
CA THR A 92 12.70 -7.45 1.77
C THR A 92 14.14 -7.86 1.43
N ALA A 93 14.86 -7.07 0.62
CA ALA A 93 16.28 -7.27 0.35
C ALA A 93 17.19 -6.66 1.44
N THR A 94 16.63 -5.92 2.40
CA THR A 94 17.35 -5.36 3.54
C THR A 94 17.40 -6.31 4.74
N LEU A 95 18.09 -5.92 5.82
CA LEU A 95 18.08 -6.65 7.09
C LEU A 95 16.91 -6.24 7.99
N ILE A 96 16.05 -5.31 7.55
CA ILE A 96 14.90 -4.83 8.29
C ILE A 96 13.78 -5.86 8.18
N THR A 97 13.26 -6.27 9.33
CA THR A 97 12.22 -7.29 9.42
C THR A 97 10.82 -6.66 9.40
N ARG A 98 9.81 -7.48 9.07
CA ARG A 98 8.40 -7.11 9.25
C ARG A 98 8.12 -6.54 10.66
N THR A 99 8.69 -7.17 11.69
CA THR A 99 8.48 -6.76 13.07
C THR A 99 9.04 -5.36 13.32
N ASP A 100 10.22 -5.05 12.77
CA ASP A 100 10.82 -3.72 12.90
C ASP A 100 9.91 -2.63 12.32
N HIS A 101 9.28 -2.89 11.15
CA HIS A 101 8.30 -1.96 10.56
C HIS A 101 7.06 -1.77 11.44
N VAL A 102 6.55 -2.85 12.06
CA VAL A 102 5.43 -2.75 13.01
C VAL A 102 5.84 -1.93 14.24
N GLU A 103 7.02 -2.20 14.82
CA GLU A 103 7.52 -1.50 16.01
C GLU A 103 7.72 0.00 15.76
N GLN A 104 8.22 0.38 14.59
CA GLN A 104 8.36 1.80 14.20
C GLN A 104 7.00 2.52 14.20
N LEU A 105 5.97 1.90 13.63
CA LEU A 105 4.62 2.48 13.55
C LEU A 105 3.90 2.48 14.91
N VAL A 106 4.13 1.47 15.75
CA VAL A 106 3.61 1.44 17.12
C VAL A 106 4.27 2.50 18.00
N THR A 107 5.53 2.85 17.74
CA THR A 107 6.26 3.88 18.51
C THR A 107 5.62 5.27 18.40
N VAL A 108 5.00 5.58 17.25
CA VAL A 108 4.24 6.83 17.06
C VAL A 108 2.77 6.70 17.42
N GLY A 109 2.36 5.55 17.98
CA GLY A 109 1.02 5.33 18.48
C GLY A 109 0.71 6.18 19.72
N ASP A 110 -0.54 6.14 20.16
CA ASP A 110 -0.97 6.80 21.40
C ASP A 110 -0.12 6.35 22.61
N PRO A 111 0.56 7.27 23.32
CA PRO A 111 1.52 6.94 24.37
C PRO A 111 0.89 6.29 25.61
N THR A 112 -0.44 6.35 25.78
CA THR A 112 -1.12 5.60 26.84
C THR A 112 -1.09 4.08 26.60
N GLY A 113 -0.92 3.67 25.34
CA GLY A 113 -1.02 2.29 24.89
C GLY A 113 -2.46 1.80 24.68
N GLU A 114 -3.49 2.60 24.96
CA GLU A 114 -4.91 2.19 24.85
C GLU A 114 -5.27 1.73 23.43
N SER A 115 -4.80 2.45 22.42
CA SER A 115 -5.05 2.13 21.01
C SER A 115 -4.12 1.05 20.43
N THR A 116 -3.05 0.66 21.14
CA THR A 116 -1.99 -0.20 20.60
C THR A 116 -2.49 -1.57 20.11
N PRO A 117 -3.31 -2.34 20.86
CA PRO A 117 -3.79 -3.63 20.38
C PRO A 117 -4.62 -3.54 19.10
N GLY A 118 -5.46 -2.49 19.00
CA GLY A 118 -6.24 -2.20 17.80
C GLY A 118 -5.35 -1.83 16.63
N LEU A 119 -4.39 -0.93 16.84
CA LEU A 119 -3.44 -0.49 15.83
C LEU A 119 -2.61 -1.65 15.27
N VAL A 120 -2.06 -2.52 16.12
CA VAL A 120 -1.32 -3.71 15.67
C VAL A 120 -2.21 -4.62 14.81
N SER A 121 -3.47 -4.83 15.23
CA SER A 121 -4.43 -5.60 14.43
C SER A 121 -4.74 -4.94 13.09
N ASP A 122 -4.78 -3.61 13.02
CA ASP A 122 -5.03 -2.91 11.77
C ASP A 122 -3.83 -3.06 10.83
N LEU A 123 -2.59 -2.88 11.34
CA LEU A 123 -1.33 -3.01 10.59
C LEU A 123 -1.13 -4.39 9.95
N ASP A 124 -1.65 -5.45 10.57
CA ASP A 124 -1.63 -6.80 10.01
C ASP A 124 -2.39 -6.91 8.67
N ASN A 125 -3.31 -5.98 8.37
CA ASN A 125 -4.01 -5.92 7.09
C ASN A 125 -3.20 -5.21 5.98
N TYR A 126 -2.16 -4.45 6.35
CA TYR A 126 -1.34 -3.66 5.42
C TYR A 126 -0.02 -4.36 5.09
N LEU A 127 0.62 -4.96 6.09
CA LEU A 127 1.93 -5.59 5.94
C LEU A 127 1.80 -7.05 5.51
N PRO A 128 2.70 -7.56 4.64
CA PRO A 128 2.72 -8.98 4.29
C PRO A 128 2.77 -9.86 5.54
N THR A 129 2.11 -11.03 5.52
CA THR A 129 2.25 -11.99 6.62
C THR A 129 3.70 -12.46 6.76
N PRO A 130 4.13 -12.97 7.93
CA PRO A 130 5.51 -13.45 8.11
C PRO A 130 5.97 -14.48 7.07
N ASP A 131 5.08 -15.36 6.61
CA ASP A 131 5.41 -16.32 5.56
C ASP A 131 5.43 -15.68 4.17
N ALA A 132 4.50 -14.76 3.88
CA ALA A 132 4.55 -13.98 2.65
C ALA A 132 5.83 -13.14 2.56
N TRP A 133 6.30 -12.56 3.66
CA TRP A 133 7.57 -11.81 3.71
C TRP A 133 8.76 -12.67 3.27
N LYS A 134 8.86 -13.91 3.76
CA LYS A 134 9.91 -14.86 3.36
C LYS A 134 9.84 -15.21 1.88
N GLU A 135 8.64 -15.38 1.35
CA GLU A 135 8.46 -15.65 -0.08
C GLU A 135 8.84 -14.44 -0.94
N LEU A 136 8.45 -13.23 -0.53
CA LEU A 136 8.78 -11.98 -1.22
C LEU A 136 10.27 -11.67 -1.22
N ALA A 137 10.98 -12.04 -0.15
CA ALA A 137 12.43 -11.89 -0.05
C ALA A 137 13.20 -12.68 -1.12
N LYS A 138 12.65 -13.80 -1.61
CA LYS A 138 13.26 -14.58 -2.72
C LYS A 138 13.30 -13.81 -4.04
N TYR A 139 12.49 -12.77 -4.15
CA TYR A 139 12.34 -11.92 -5.33
C TYR A 139 12.82 -10.49 -5.06
N GLU A 140 13.56 -10.24 -3.98
CA GLU A 140 14.07 -8.91 -3.62
C GLU A 140 12.96 -7.85 -3.67
N THR A 141 11.79 -8.19 -3.12
CA THR A 141 10.61 -7.35 -3.28
C THR A 141 10.68 -6.13 -2.39
N ARG A 142 10.37 -4.96 -2.96
CA ARG A 142 10.14 -3.69 -2.26
C ARG A 142 8.78 -3.11 -2.60
N GLN A 143 8.25 -2.32 -1.69
CA GLN A 143 7.01 -1.58 -1.84
C GLN A 143 7.18 -0.15 -1.37
N TRP A 144 6.44 0.77 -1.98
CA TRP A 144 6.32 2.15 -1.52
C TRP A 144 4.95 2.72 -1.94
N LEU A 145 4.60 3.88 -1.39
CA LEU A 145 3.37 4.60 -1.70
C LEU A 145 3.66 5.99 -2.26
N SER A 146 3.06 6.30 -3.41
CA SER A 146 2.92 7.68 -3.87
C SER A 146 1.58 8.22 -3.40
N VAL A 147 1.58 9.16 -2.44
CA VAL A 147 0.35 9.76 -1.92
C VAL A 147 -0.13 10.86 -2.86
N GLU A 148 -1.32 10.69 -3.41
CA GLU A 148 -1.95 11.63 -4.35
C GLU A 148 -2.78 12.68 -3.62
N ALA A 149 -3.56 12.25 -2.62
CA ALA A 149 -4.42 13.13 -1.84
C ALA A 149 -4.45 12.73 -0.36
N VAL A 150 -4.68 13.73 0.49
CA VAL A 150 -4.98 13.57 1.90
C VAL A 150 -6.15 14.49 2.18
N THR A 151 -7.30 13.92 2.55
CA THR A 151 -8.55 14.67 2.71
C THR A 151 -9.28 14.22 3.96
N THR A 152 -10.08 15.10 4.57
CA THR A 152 -11.00 14.69 5.63
C THR A 152 -12.05 13.72 5.05
N PRO A 153 -12.26 12.53 5.63
CA PRO A 153 -13.23 11.55 5.14
C PRO A 153 -14.66 12.12 5.19
N THR A 154 -15.52 11.82 4.22
CA THR A 154 -16.86 12.43 4.18
C THR A 154 -17.75 12.08 5.36
N LYS A 155 -17.55 10.91 5.99
CA LYS A 155 -18.29 10.47 7.19
C LYS A 155 -17.65 10.85 8.52
N TRP A 156 -16.52 11.55 8.52
CA TRP A 156 -15.87 11.96 9.75
C TRP A 156 -16.77 12.83 10.65
N PRO A 157 -17.50 13.85 10.15
CA PRO A 157 -18.37 14.68 10.99
C PRO A 157 -19.46 13.88 11.71
N GLU A 158 -20.04 12.87 11.06
CA GLU A 158 -21.03 11.98 11.64
C GLU A 158 -20.40 11.09 12.72
N ALA A 159 -19.25 10.47 12.42
CA ALA A 159 -18.53 9.62 13.37
C ALA A 159 -18.11 10.40 14.63
N GLU A 160 -17.65 11.64 14.46
CA GLU A 160 -17.29 12.54 15.55
C GLU A 160 -18.52 12.89 16.41
N ALA A 161 -19.64 13.21 15.78
CA ALA A 161 -20.89 13.50 16.49
C ALA A 161 -21.45 12.28 17.26
N GLU A 162 -21.33 11.08 16.69
CA GLU A 162 -21.75 9.83 17.34
C GLU A 162 -20.86 9.46 18.52
N ALA A 163 -19.55 9.67 18.39
CA ALA A 163 -18.59 9.36 19.45
C ALA A 163 -18.66 10.38 20.61
N GLY A 164 -18.95 11.65 20.34
CA GLY A 164 -19.06 12.70 21.35
C GLY A 164 -17.83 12.80 22.25
N ASP A 165 -18.04 12.88 23.56
CA ASP A 165 -16.96 13.03 24.56
C ASP A 165 -16.06 11.80 24.73
N SER A 166 -16.31 10.71 23.99
CA SER A 166 -15.41 9.55 24.01
C SER A 166 -14.12 9.76 23.22
N LEU A 167 -14.09 10.73 22.29
CA LEU A 167 -12.88 11.10 21.58
C LEU A 167 -12.05 12.08 22.41
N LEU A 168 -10.75 11.86 22.42
CA LEU A 168 -9.82 12.84 22.96
C LEU A 168 -9.91 14.15 22.14
N PRO A 169 -9.84 15.32 22.78
CA PRO A 169 -9.72 16.59 22.05
C PRO A 169 -8.58 16.57 21.04
N GLY A 170 -8.82 17.02 19.82
CA GLY A 170 -7.80 16.97 18.76
C GLY A 170 -7.72 15.63 18.02
N THR A 171 -8.64 14.69 18.28
CA THR A 171 -8.84 13.51 17.43
C THR A 171 -9.39 13.94 16.07
N THR A 172 -8.80 13.45 14.99
CA THR A 172 -9.29 13.67 13.63
C THR A 172 -8.98 12.46 12.74
N ALA A 173 -9.44 12.48 11.50
CA ALA A 173 -9.19 11.42 10.52
C ALA A 173 -8.88 11.99 9.13
N PHE A 174 -8.09 11.24 8.36
CA PHE A 174 -7.76 11.56 6.98
C PHE A 174 -7.89 10.33 6.10
N THR A 175 -8.61 10.46 4.99
CA THR A 175 -8.54 9.54 3.87
C THR A 175 -7.29 9.83 3.06
N ILE A 176 -6.52 8.79 2.81
CA ILE A 176 -5.33 8.77 1.98
C ILE A 176 -5.71 8.09 0.67
N ASP A 177 -5.56 8.81 -0.44
CA ASP A 177 -5.59 8.22 -1.76
C ASP A 177 -4.17 8.20 -2.33
N GLY A 178 -3.76 7.07 -2.90
CA GLY A 178 -2.44 6.95 -3.49
C GLY A 178 -2.26 5.75 -4.39
N VAL A 179 -1.07 5.67 -4.97
CA VAL A 179 -0.64 4.56 -5.82
C VAL A 179 0.41 3.75 -5.07
N ARG A 180 0.06 2.51 -4.75
CA ARG A 180 1.00 1.53 -4.22
C ARG A 180 1.83 0.96 -5.36
N HIS A 181 3.13 1.12 -5.24
CA HIS A 181 4.08 0.52 -6.17
C HIS A 181 4.75 -0.69 -5.54
N ARG A 182 4.99 -1.73 -6.33
CA ARG A 182 5.80 -2.88 -5.94
C ARG A 182 6.80 -3.20 -7.03
N ALA A 183 8.03 -3.51 -6.65
CA ALA A 183 9.08 -3.93 -7.56
C ALA A 183 9.85 -5.12 -6.98
N GLY A 184 10.43 -5.94 -7.85
CA GLY A 184 11.27 -7.08 -7.48
C GLY A 184 11.97 -7.66 -8.70
N VAL A 185 12.51 -8.87 -8.53
CA VAL A 185 13.28 -9.61 -9.55
C VAL A 185 12.64 -10.97 -9.80
N TRP A 186 12.41 -11.32 -11.06
CA TRP A 186 11.89 -12.61 -11.51
C TRP A 186 12.75 -13.13 -12.66
N GLU A 187 13.30 -14.35 -12.56
CA GLU A 187 14.22 -14.94 -13.57
C GLU A 187 15.32 -13.95 -14.01
N ASP A 188 16.00 -13.31 -13.04
CA ASP A 188 17.03 -12.29 -13.24
C ASP A 188 16.57 -11.01 -13.97
N ALA A 189 15.26 -10.83 -14.20
CA ALA A 189 14.68 -9.65 -14.81
C ALA A 189 13.90 -8.81 -13.79
N PRO A 190 14.04 -7.46 -13.81
CA PRO A 190 13.23 -6.60 -12.96
C PRO A 190 11.76 -6.63 -13.39
N VAL A 191 10.86 -6.66 -12.40
CA VAL A 191 9.41 -6.60 -12.57
C VAL A 191 8.81 -5.56 -11.64
N SER A 192 7.71 -4.92 -12.06
CA SER A 192 7.01 -3.93 -11.24
C SER A 192 5.50 -3.96 -11.48
N SER A 193 4.73 -3.55 -10.48
CA SER A 193 3.28 -3.34 -10.56
C SER A 193 2.86 -2.11 -9.76
N GLU A 194 1.71 -1.55 -10.15
CA GLU A 194 1.11 -0.36 -9.54
C GLU A 194 -0.38 -0.63 -9.31
N HIS A 195 -0.89 -0.19 -8.17
CA HIS A 195 -2.27 -0.36 -7.77
C HIS A 195 -2.73 0.84 -6.96
N ASP A 196 -3.89 1.38 -7.29
CA ASP A 196 -4.53 2.39 -6.46
C ASP A 196 -4.87 1.80 -5.09
N VAL A 197 -4.79 2.62 -4.05
CA VAL A 197 -5.18 2.26 -2.70
C VAL A 197 -5.82 3.46 -2.01
N SER A 198 -6.89 3.20 -1.26
CA SER A 198 -7.55 4.23 -0.45
C SER A 198 -7.87 3.72 0.96
N PHE A 199 -7.56 4.50 2.00
CA PHE A 199 -7.79 4.12 3.38
C PHE A 199 -7.80 5.32 4.32
N THR A 200 -8.32 5.14 5.54
CA THR A 200 -8.41 6.22 6.54
C THR A 200 -7.41 6.01 7.67
N VAL A 201 -6.70 7.08 8.03
CA VAL A 201 -5.81 7.18 9.19
C VAL A 201 -6.50 7.99 10.28
N PHE A 202 -6.61 7.41 11.48
CA PHE A 202 -7.17 8.09 12.65
C PHE A 202 -6.04 8.55 13.56
N VAL A 203 -6.03 9.83 13.93
CA VAL A 203 -4.92 10.46 14.66
C VAL A 203 -5.46 11.30 15.81
N VAL A 204 -4.62 11.53 16.82
CA VAL A 204 -4.87 12.53 17.88
C VAL A 204 -3.67 13.44 18.00
N CYS A 205 -3.89 14.74 18.06
CA CYS A 205 -2.84 15.75 18.21
C CYS A 205 -3.19 16.74 19.33
N GLY A 206 -2.80 18.00 19.17
CA GLY A 206 -3.21 19.07 20.07
C GLY A 206 -4.72 19.27 20.10
N PRO A 207 -5.33 19.56 21.27
CA PRO A 207 -4.65 19.91 22.52
C PRO A 207 -4.35 18.72 23.46
N SER A 208 -4.70 17.49 23.13
CA SER A 208 -4.42 16.32 23.97
C SER A 208 -2.92 16.02 24.07
N TYR A 209 -2.21 16.18 22.95
CA TYR A 209 -0.76 15.97 22.87
C TYR A 209 -0.08 17.11 22.10
N PRO A 210 1.20 17.43 22.39
CA PRO A 210 1.94 18.44 21.63
C PRO A 210 2.26 17.96 20.20
N GLU A 211 2.57 16.67 20.04
CA GLU A 211 2.75 15.99 18.77
C GLU A 211 1.52 15.13 18.41
N CYS A 212 1.41 14.73 17.15
CA CYS A 212 0.40 13.80 16.68
C CYS A 212 0.77 12.35 16.98
N HIS A 213 -0.25 11.55 17.30
CA HIS A 213 -0.15 10.12 17.53
C HIS A 213 -1.14 9.34 16.68
N LEU A 214 -0.71 8.17 16.23
CA LEU A 214 -1.52 7.24 15.46
C LEU A 214 -2.46 6.44 16.38
N LEU A 215 -3.75 6.43 16.06
CA LEU A 215 -4.75 5.70 16.82
C LEU A 215 -5.11 4.38 16.15
N ARG A 216 -5.64 4.45 14.93
CA ARG A 216 -6.24 3.34 14.19
C ARG A 216 -6.05 3.56 12.69
N LEU A 217 -6.24 2.48 11.93
CA LEU A 217 -6.35 2.53 10.48
C LEU A 217 -7.66 1.85 10.07
N SER A 218 -8.31 2.33 9.01
CA SER A 218 -9.35 1.53 8.36
C SER A 218 -8.73 0.35 7.61
N LEU A 219 -9.55 -0.53 7.03
CA LEU A 219 -9.02 -1.56 6.13
C LEU A 219 -8.57 -0.92 4.80
N PRO A 220 -7.55 -1.50 4.13
CA PRO A 220 -7.21 -1.09 2.77
C PRO A 220 -8.43 -1.17 1.84
N ASP A 221 -8.56 -0.17 0.96
CA ASP A 221 -9.66 0.01 0.02
C ASP A 221 -11.05 0.13 0.66
N GLN A 222 -11.07 0.49 1.95
CA GLN A 222 -12.29 0.73 2.73
C GLN A 222 -12.12 2.00 3.58
N PRO A 223 -12.00 3.19 2.96
CA PRO A 223 -11.97 4.47 3.66
C PRO A 223 -13.33 4.81 4.30
N LEU A 224 -13.33 5.75 5.24
CA LEU A 224 -14.50 6.27 5.94
C LEU A 224 -15.27 7.31 5.10
N GLU A 225 -15.88 6.87 4.01
CA GLU A 225 -16.65 7.74 3.09
C GLU A 225 -18.16 7.58 3.24
#